data_AF-A0A497D866-F1
#
_entry.id   AF-A0A497D866-F1
#
_cell.length_a   1.000
_cell.length_b   1.000
_cell.length_c   1.000
_cell.angle_alpha   90.00
_cell.angle_beta   90.00
_cell.angle_gamma   90.00
#
_symmetry.space_group_name_H-M   'P 1'
#
loop_
_entity.id
_entity.type
_entity.pdbx_description
1 polymer ?
#
loop_
_entity_poly.entity_id
_entity_poly.type
_entity_poly.pdbx_seq_one_letter_code
_entity_poly.pdbx_strand_id
1 'polypeptide(L)'
;MLISENFCIKPFTTFGVEVRAQQFIVVSSIDDLFELFEEGFLKTKPRMVLGRGSNILFTDHYNGLILSCQIRGKKVVKETDDYILLKVNSGEYWPSLVDEMVE
;
A
#
# COMPACT_ATOMS: atom_id res chain seq x y z
N MET A 1 -11.93 4.25 -0.32
CA MET A 1 -11.28 4.19 1.01
C MET A 1 -11.97 3.22 1.99
N LEU A 2 -11.22 2.49 2.82
CA LEU A 2 -11.70 1.74 4.01
C LEU A 2 -10.93 2.21 5.25
N ILE A 3 -11.60 2.47 6.36
CA ILE A 3 -10.99 2.86 7.64
C ILE A 3 -11.43 1.85 8.71
N SER A 4 -10.49 1.35 9.51
CA SER A 4 -10.76 0.40 10.59
C SER A 4 -9.93 0.73 11.82
N GLU A 5 -10.54 0.62 13.01
CA GLU A 5 -9.85 0.79 14.28
C GLU A 5 -9.54 -0.57 14.90
N ASN A 6 -8.44 -0.63 15.67
CA ASN A 6 -7.99 -1.83 16.36
C ASN A 6 -8.06 -3.06 15.45
N PHE A 7 -7.40 -3.02 14.29
CA PHE A 7 -7.58 -3.99 13.21
C PHE A 7 -6.47 -5.04 13.19
N CYS A 8 -6.81 -6.32 13.02
CA CYS A 8 -5.84 -7.41 12.92
C CYS A 8 -5.16 -7.42 11.54
N ILE A 9 -3.85 -7.18 11.50
CA ILE A 9 -3.10 -7.06 10.24
C ILE A 9 -2.46 -8.37 9.78
N LYS A 10 -2.72 -9.48 10.47
CA LYS A 10 -2.25 -10.83 10.09
C LYS A 10 -2.45 -11.16 8.60
N PRO A 11 -3.62 -10.88 7.97
CA PRO A 11 -3.82 -11.16 6.55
C PRO A 11 -2.99 -10.29 5.59
N PHE A 12 -2.35 -9.24 6.09
CA PHE A 12 -1.64 -8.22 5.30
C PHE A 12 -0.11 -8.32 5.43
N THR A 13 0.40 -9.38 6.06
CA THR A 13 1.84 -9.62 6.21
C THR A 13 2.18 -11.08 5.89
N THR A 14 3.34 -11.34 5.29
CA THR A 14 3.72 -12.72 4.94
C THR A 14 4.22 -13.52 6.14
N PHE A 15 4.69 -12.85 7.20
CA PHE A 15 5.03 -13.54 8.45
C PHE A 15 3.79 -14.05 9.19
N GLY A 16 2.60 -13.50 8.93
CA GLY A 16 1.35 -14.00 9.49
C GLY A 16 1.24 -13.88 11.03
N VAL A 17 1.97 -12.93 11.63
CA VAL A 17 1.92 -12.67 13.08
C VAL A 17 0.59 -12.00 13.42
N GLU A 18 -0.02 -12.45 14.51
CA GLU A 18 -1.28 -11.91 15.00
C GLU A 18 -1.07 -10.63 15.81
N VAL A 19 -0.86 -9.52 15.09
CA VAL A 19 -0.74 -8.17 15.64
C VAL A 19 -1.90 -7.30 15.17
N ARG A 20 -2.13 -6.21 15.91
CA ARG A 20 -3.22 -5.26 15.65
C ARG A 20 -2.66 -3.85 15.45
N ALA A 21 -3.24 -3.10 14.53
CA ALA A 21 -2.96 -1.68 14.35
C ALA A 21 -4.05 -0.84 15.02
N GLN A 22 -3.66 0.26 15.67
CA GLN A 22 -4.62 1.20 16.25
C GLN A 22 -5.58 1.71 15.18
N GLN A 23 -5.05 2.08 14.00
CA GLN A 23 -5.84 2.38 12.81
C GLN A 23 -5.24 1.68 11.59
N PHE A 24 -6.10 1.13 10.76
CA PHE A 24 -5.75 0.52 9.48
C PHE A 24 -6.62 1.14 8.39
N ILE A 25 -5.98 1.71 7.37
CA ILE A 25 -6.66 2.42 6.28
C ILE A 25 -6.21 1.83 4.95
N VAL A 26 -7.16 1.49 4.08
CA VAL A 26 -6.88 1.06 2.70
C VAL A 26 -7.19 2.20 1.74
N VAL A 27 -6.20 2.56 0.93
CA VAL A 27 -6.32 3.55 -0.14
C VAL A 27 -6.19 2.88 -1.50
N SER A 28 -7.07 3.25 -2.42
CA SER A 28 -7.23 2.68 -3.76
C SER A 28 -7.12 3.73 -4.87
N SER A 29 -7.18 5.02 -4.53
CA SER A 29 -6.97 6.13 -5.45
C SER A 29 -6.03 7.18 -4.85
N ILE A 30 -5.55 8.10 -5.71
CA ILE A 30 -4.82 9.29 -5.26
C ILE A 30 -5.76 10.22 -4.47
N ASP A 31 -7.04 10.28 -4.85
CA ASP A 31 -8.04 11.09 -4.16
C ASP A 31 -8.26 10.62 -2.72
N ASP A 32 -8.25 9.31 -2.46
CA ASP A 32 -8.30 8.76 -1.09
C ASP A 32 -7.14 9.32 -0.23
N LEU A 33 -5.94 9.53 -0.81
CA LEU A 33 -4.80 10.10 -0.08
C LEU A 33 -4.98 11.59 0.22
N PHE A 34 -5.56 12.35 -0.71
CA PHE A 34 -5.86 13.76 -0.51
C PHE A 34 -6.93 13.93 0.57
N GLU A 35 -8.01 13.16 0.51
CA GLU A 35 -9.08 13.15 1.50
C GLU A 35 -8.53 12.89 2.91
N LEU A 36 -7.71 11.85 3.10
CA LEU A 36 -7.06 11.54 4.38
C LEU A 36 -6.14 12.66 4.90
N PHE A 37 -5.49 13.38 3.98
CA PHE A 37 -4.63 14.50 4.35
C PHE A 37 -5.46 15.71 4.80
N GLU A 38 -6.52 16.03 4.08
CA GLU A 38 -7.43 17.13 4.37
C GLU A 38 -8.15 16.92 5.70
N GLU A 39 -8.74 15.73 5.89
CA GLU A 39 -9.42 15.30 7.12
C GLU A 39 -8.47 15.12 8.32
N GLY A 40 -7.16 15.18 8.09
CA GLY A 40 -6.15 15.23 9.14
C GLY A 40 -5.80 13.87 9.75
N PHE A 41 -6.27 12.76 9.19
CA PHE A 41 -5.87 11.40 9.57
C PHE A 41 -4.35 11.22 9.56
N LEU A 42 -3.68 11.90 8.63
CA LEU A 42 -2.25 11.80 8.45
C LEU A 42 -1.44 12.79 9.31
N LYS A 43 -2.06 13.66 10.12
CA LYS A 43 -1.37 14.79 10.79
C LYS A 43 -0.87 14.49 12.20
N THR A 44 -1.46 13.53 12.92
CA THR A 44 -1.31 13.46 14.39
C THR A 44 -0.72 12.16 14.93
N LYS A 45 -0.74 11.06 14.17
CA LYS A 45 -0.28 9.74 14.64
C LYS A 45 0.96 9.26 13.88
N PRO A 46 1.84 8.45 14.52
CA PRO A 46 2.85 7.68 13.81
C PRO A 46 2.18 6.86 12.71
N ARG A 47 2.71 6.98 11.48
CA ARG A 47 2.10 6.38 10.29
C ARG A 47 3.11 5.51 9.54
N MET A 48 2.66 4.36 9.06
CA MET A 48 3.44 3.43 8.26
C MET A 48 2.68 3.11 6.97
N VAL A 49 3.37 3.16 5.83
CA VAL A 49 2.80 2.66 4.57
C VAL A 49 3.10 1.17 4.47
N LEU A 50 2.07 0.37 4.19
CA LEU A 50 2.16 -1.07 4.01
C LEU A 50 1.80 -1.41 2.56
N GLY A 51 2.71 -2.09 1.87
CA GLY A 51 2.41 -2.79 0.62
C GLY A 51 1.77 -4.14 0.92
N ARG A 52 2.37 -5.23 0.42
CA ARG A 52 1.94 -6.61 0.74
C ARG A 52 2.46 -7.16 2.07
N GLY A 53 3.24 -6.37 2.81
CA GLY A 53 3.86 -6.80 4.07
C GLY A 53 4.81 -8.00 3.92
N SER A 54 5.48 -8.14 2.77
CA SER A 54 6.39 -9.25 2.47
C SER A 54 7.80 -9.10 3.06
N ASN A 55 8.10 -7.94 3.61
CA ASN A 55 9.42 -7.61 4.18
C ASN A 55 9.30 -6.78 5.48
N ILE A 56 8.24 -7.03 6.26
CA ILE A 56 8.01 -6.35 7.53
C ILE A 56 7.65 -7.41 8.57
N LEU A 57 8.38 -7.38 9.69
CA LEU A 57 8.06 -8.16 10.89
C LEU A 57 7.54 -7.21 11.96
N PHE A 58 6.29 -7.38 12.35
CA PHE A 58 5.73 -6.71 13.52
C PHE A 58 6.06 -7.53 14.77
N THR A 59 6.73 -6.90 15.73
CA THR A 59 7.12 -7.53 17.00
C THR A 59 6.13 -7.26 18.13
N ASP A 60 5.20 -6.32 17.93
CA ASP A 60 4.12 -5.96 18.87
C ASP A 60 2.96 -5.29 18.09
N HIS A 61 1.85 -5.01 18.78
CA HIS A 61 0.77 -4.17 18.26
C HIS A 61 1.30 -2.80 17.83
N TYR A 62 0.81 -2.33 16.69
CA TYR A 62 1.21 -1.04 16.13
C TYR A 62 0.32 0.08 16.67
N ASN A 63 0.86 0.87 17.60
CA ASN A 63 0.18 2.04 18.18
C ASN A 63 0.25 3.27 17.23
N GLY A 64 -0.38 3.14 16.07
CA GLY A 64 -0.44 4.18 15.05
C GLY A 64 -1.33 3.79 13.89
N LEU A 65 -1.21 4.55 12.81
CA LEU A 65 -1.94 4.35 11.56
C LEU A 65 -1.11 3.52 10.57
N ILE A 66 -1.68 2.43 10.07
CA ILE A 66 -1.14 1.69 8.93
C ILE A 66 -1.96 2.04 7.70
N LEU A 67 -1.28 2.51 6.66
CA LEU A 67 -1.85 2.86 5.38
C LEU A 67 -1.50 1.78 4.35
N SER A 68 -2.47 0.92 4.03
CA SER A 68 -2.35 -0.09 2.98
C SER A 68 -2.56 0.55 1.61
N CYS A 69 -1.49 0.72 0.84
CA CYS A 69 -1.57 1.28 -0.51
C CYS A 69 -2.00 0.21 -1.53
N GLN A 70 -3.16 0.38 -2.14
CA GLN A 70 -3.72 -0.47 -3.20
C GLN A 70 -4.04 0.34 -4.47
N ILE A 71 -3.34 1.46 -4.67
CA ILE A 71 -3.47 2.29 -5.88
C ILE A 71 -2.83 1.52 -7.04
N ARG A 72 -3.66 0.93 -7.90
CA ARG A 72 -3.25 0.22 -9.11
C ARG A 72 -3.27 1.14 -10.31
N GLY A 73 -2.69 0.68 -11.41
CA GLY A 73 -2.58 1.38 -12.67
C GLY A 73 -1.14 1.42 -13.14
N LYS A 74 -0.96 1.13 -14.42
CA LYS A 74 0.29 1.31 -15.15
C LYS A 74 0.00 1.86 -16.53
N LYS A 75 0.98 2.55 -17.10
CA LYS A 75 0.90 3.05 -18.48
C LYS A 75 2.27 3.15 -19.12
N VAL A 76 2.32 2.89 -20.42
CA VAL A 76 3.46 3.26 -21.26
C VAL A 76 3.48 4.78 -21.38
N VAL A 77 4.59 5.37 -20.96
CA VAL A 77 4.84 6.81 -21.07
C VAL A 77 5.60 7.13 -22.34
N LYS A 78 6.46 6.20 -22.77
CA LYS A 78 7.24 6.31 -23.99
C LYS A 78 7.60 4.92 -24.48
N GLU A 79 7.58 4.76 -25.79
CA GLU A 79 8.01 3.55 -26.48
C GLU A 79 8.91 3.97 -27.64
N THR A 80 10.00 3.23 -27.82
CA THR A 80 11.02 3.42 -28.84
C THR A 80 11.52 2.06 -29.29
N ASP A 81 12.35 2.03 -30.33
CA ASP A 81 12.96 0.80 -30.82
C ASP A 81 13.89 0.13 -29.78
N ASP A 82 14.42 0.90 -28.82
CA ASP A 82 15.39 0.39 -27.83
C ASP A 82 14.76 0.09 -26.45
N TYR A 83 13.70 0.80 -26.07
CA TYR A 83 13.12 0.70 -24.73
C TYR A 83 11.66 1.13 -24.63
N ILE A 84 11.00 0.61 -23.59
CA ILE A 84 9.68 1.01 -23.11
C ILE A 84 9.82 1.63 -21.72
N LEU A 85 9.29 2.84 -21.54
CA LEU A 85 9.22 3.51 -20.24
C LEU A 85 7.81 3.36 -19.67
N LEU A 86 7.71 2.68 -18.53
CA LEU A 86 6.47 2.48 -17.81
C LEU A 86 6.37 3.38 -16.59
N LYS A 87 5.19 4.00 -16.41
CA LYS A 87 4.78 4.56 -15.13
C LYS A 87 3.87 3.56 -14.46
N VAL A 88 4.21 3.15 -13.24
CA VAL A 88 3.52 2.11 -12.48
C VAL A 88 3.17 2.68 -11.11
N ASN A 89 1.91 2.52 -10.69
CA ASN A 89 1.48 2.91 -9.35
C ASN A 89 1.98 1.91 -8.29
N SER A 90 2.19 2.38 -7.06
CA SER A 90 2.85 1.60 -6.00
C SER A 90 2.03 0.43 -5.46
N GLY A 91 0.73 0.36 -5.74
CA GLY A 91 -0.16 -0.72 -5.33
C GLY A 91 -0.21 -1.90 -6.31
N GLU A 92 0.53 -1.84 -7.42
CA GLU A 92 0.64 -2.97 -8.35
C GLU A 92 1.27 -4.20 -7.71
N TYR A 93 0.77 -5.38 -8.10
CA TYR A 93 1.35 -6.62 -7.62
C TYR A 93 2.61 -6.95 -8.41
N TRP A 94 3.77 -6.77 -7.76
CA TRP A 94 5.07 -6.86 -8.42
C TRP A 94 5.31 -8.13 -9.25
N PRO A 95 5.02 -9.36 -8.78
CA PRO A 95 5.19 -10.56 -9.60
C PRO A 95 4.34 -10.53 -10.88
N SER A 96 3.05 -10.23 -10.79
CA SER A 96 2.20 -10.12 -11.99
C SER A 96 2.65 -9.00 -12.93
N LEU A 97 3.13 -7.88 -12.39
CA LEU A 97 3.72 -6.83 -13.21
C LEU A 97 4.90 -7.35 -14.02
N VAL A 98 5.80 -8.11 -13.41
CA VAL A 98 6.98 -8.67 -14.09
C VAL A 98 6.57 -9.72 -15.13
N ASP A 99 5.63 -10.60 -14.80
CA ASP A 99 5.13 -11.62 -15.74
C ASP A 99 4.58 -10.95 -17.02
N GLU A 100 3.78 -9.90 -16.88
CA GLU A 100 3.25 -9.11 -18.00
C GLU A 100 4.32 -8.35 -18.81
N MET A 101 5.54 -8.18 -18.30
CA MET A 101 6.64 -7.58 -19.07
C MET A 101 7.43 -8.61 -19.88
N VAL A 102 7.23 -9.90 -19.59
CA VAL A 102 7.91 -11.01 -20.26
C VAL A 102 7.03 -11.61 -21.37
N GLU A 103 5.70 -11.50 -21.23
CA GLU A 103 4.72 -11.84 -22.27
C GLU A 103 4.80 -10.93 -23.50
#